data_AF-A0A7T4N1J3-F1
#
_entry.id   AF-A0A7T4N1J3-F1
#
_cell.length_a   1.000
_cell.length_b   1.000
_cell.length_c   1.000
_cell.angle_alpha   90.00
_cell.angle_beta   90.00
_cell.angle_gamma   90.00
#
_symmetry.space_group_name_H-M   'P 1'
#
loop_
_entity.id
_entity.type
_entity.pdbx_description
1 polymer ?
#
loop_
_entity_poly.entity_id
_entity_poly.type
_entity_poly.pdbx_seq_one_letter_code
_entity_poly.pdbx_strand_id
1 'polypeptide(L)'
;MRGLLMIGAAALLTGCVSSPSLTGTRGAPSFEALQQMCTPQTVDYGQDAQGVYAAFFDAYVANRRGALSKEDFCAFQAAIAQRHASEGASADPQVRNQWVEFFIAQRAKALSWRAAVDPTLRSG
;
A
#
# COMPACT_ATOMS: atom_id res chain seq x y z
N MET A 1 0.63 -52.20 -19.30
CA MET A 1 -0.36 -51.28 -18.70
C MET A 1 -0.04 -51.04 -17.23
N ARG A 2 -0.31 -49.82 -16.74
CA ARG A 2 -0.04 -49.22 -15.41
C ARG A 2 1.37 -48.61 -15.29
N GLY A 3 1.63 -47.33 -15.59
CA GLY A 3 0.81 -46.10 -15.48
C GLY A 3 0.95 -45.53 -14.07
N LEU A 4 2.06 -44.86 -13.76
CA LEU A 4 2.24 -43.39 -13.62
C LEU A 4 1.63 -42.77 -12.34
N LEU A 5 2.57 -42.37 -11.48
CA LEU A 5 2.67 -41.11 -10.72
C LEU A 5 1.70 -40.84 -9.55
N MET A 6 2.33 -40.90 -8.37
CA MET A 6 2.00 -40.13 -7.17
C MET A 6 1.83 -38.65 -7.53
N ILE A 7 0.60 -38.15 -7.47
CA ILE A 7 0.33 -36.72 -7.45
C ILE A 7 0.12 -36.33 -6.00
N GLY A 8 1.18 -35.81 -5.39
CA GLY A 8 1.10 -35.10 -4.12
C GLY A 8 0.21 -33.87 -4.32
N ALA A 9 -0.97 -33.90 -3.71
CA ALA A 9 -1.85 -32.76 -3.65
C ALA A 9 -1.25 -31.73 -2.67
N ALA A 10 -0.46 -30.80 -3.20
CA ALA A 10 -0.19 -29.55 -2.52
C ALA A 10 -1.50 -28.77 -2.46
N ALA A 11 -2.20 -28.86 -1.32
CA ALA A 11 -3.36 -28.04 -1.04
C ALA A 11 -2.94 -26.57 -1.09
N LEU A 12 -3.55 -25.84 -2.01
CA LEU A 12 -3.37 -24.42 -2.29
C LEU A 12 -3.61 -23.59 -1.02
N LEU A 13 -2.55 -22.97 -0.50
CA LEU A 13 -2.64 -21.86 0.44
C LEU A 13 -3.19 -20.62 -0.29
N THR A 14 -4.48 -20.62 -0.64
CA THR A 14 -5.20 -19.43 -1.11
C THR A 14 -5.88 -18.72 0.05
N GLY A 15 -5.12 -18.49 1.11
CA GLY A 15 -5.42 -17.51 2.14
C GLY A 15 -4.68 -16.20 1.85
N CYS A 16 -4.65 -15.75 0.59
CA CYS A 16 -4.07 -14.46 0.27
C CYS A 16 -4.98 -13.38 0.87
N VAL A 17 -4.49 -12.69 1.90
CA VAL A 17 -5.13 -11.50 2.47
C VAL A 17 -5.59 -10.61 1.33
N SER A 18 -6.91 -10.48 1.18
CA SER A 18 -7.54 -9.75 0.08
C SER A 18 -6.93 -8.36 0.00
N SER A 19 -6.13 -8.12 -1.03
CA SER A 19 -5.61 -6.79 -1.33
C SER A 19 -6.80 -5.84 -1.47
N PRO A 20 -6.86 -4.73 -0.72
CA PRO A 20 -8.06 -3.92 -0.67
C PRO A 20 -8.34 -3.34 -2.08
N SER A 21 -9.61 -3.37 -2.51
CA SER A 21 -9.97 -2.87 -3.85
C SER A 21 -9.62 -1.39 -4.00
N LEU A 22 -9.04 -1.01 -5.14
CA LEU A 22 -8.75 0.40 -5.48
C LEU A 22 -10.04 1.24 -5.57
N THR A 23 -11.18 0.61 -5.85
CA THR A 23 -12.49 1.30 -5.88
C THR A 23 -13.04 1.61 -4.49
N GLY A 24 -12.37 1.17 -3.43
CA GLY A 24 -12.84 1.33 -2.05
C GLY A 24 -13.88 0.27 -1.65
N THR A 25 -14.29 0.31 -0.39
CA THR A 25 -15.33 -0.56 0.17
C THR A 25 -16.26 0.26 1.05
N ARG A 26 -17.33 -0.35 1.56
CA ARG A 26 -18.23 0.31 2.52
C ARG A 26 -17.44 0.64 3.81
N GLY A 27 -16.98 1.88 3.93
CA GLY A 27 -16.20 2.40 5.07
C GLY A 27 -14.73 2.76 4.77
N ALA A 28 -14.21 2.36 3.60
CA ALA A 28 -12.88 2.69 3.12
C ALA A 28 -12.95 3.56 1.85
N PRO A 29 -12.29 4.73 1.81
CA PRO A 29 -12.24 5.56 0.60
C PRO A 29 -11.58 4.80 -0.56
N SER A 30 -11.98 5.13 -1.79
CA SER A 30 -11.28 4.67 -2.99
C SER A 30 -9.87 5.25 -3.05
N PHE A 31 -9.00 4.65 -3.87
CA PHE A 31 -7.64 5.15 -4.04
C PHE A 31 -7.62 6.56 -4.64
N GLU A 32 -8.49 6.83 -5.61
CA GLU A 32 -8.70 8.17 -6.16
C GLU A 32 -9.14 9.16 -5.07
N ALA A 33 -10.15 8.80 -4.27
CA ALA A 33 -10.64 9.65 -3.20
C ALA A 33 -9.55 9.96 -2.17
N LEU A 34 -8.70 8.98 -1.83
CA LEU A 34 -7.55 9.20 -0.92
C LEU A 34 -6.55 10.21 -1.47
N GLN A 35 -6.23 10.15 -2.76
CA GLN A 35 -5.33 11.10 -3.41
C GLN A 35 -5.94 12.50 -3.43
N GLN A 36 -7.23 12.58 -3.79
CA GLN A 36 -7.99 13.82 -3.87
C GLN A 36 -8.16 14.54 -2.51
N MET A 37 -7.89 13.85 -1.40
CA MET A 37 -7.87 14.49 -0.09
C MET A 37 -6.77 15.55 0.06
N CYS A 38 -5.66 15.45 -0.68
CA CYS A 38 -4.48 16.31 -0.49
C CYS A 38 -4.13 17.14 -1.73
N THR A 39 -4.57 16.72 -2.91
CA THR A 39 -4.35 17.43 -4.18
C THR A 39 -5.51 17.14 -5.12
N PRO A 40 -5.95 18.10 -5.96
CA PRO A 40 -6.99 17.83 -6.96
C PRO A 40 -6.53 16.85 -8.07
N GLN A 41 -5.23 16.56 -8.18
CA GLN A 41 -4.66 15.71 -9.22
C GLN A 41 -4.32 14.32 -8.68
N THR A 42 -4.68 13.28 -9.43
CA THR A 42 -4.28 11.90 -9.14
C THR A 42 -3.00 11.54 -9.87
N VAL A 43 -2.14 10.78 -9.22
CA VAL A 43 -0.94 10.15 -9.78
C VAL A 43 -1.27 8.73 -10.21
N ASP A 44 -0.82 8.35 -11.40
CA ASP A 44 -0.82 6.96 -11.85
C ASP A 44 0.42 6.25 -11.30
N TYR A 45 0.17 5.27 -10.43
CA TYR A 45 1.22 4.45 -9.81
C TYR A 45 1.44 3.12 -10.53
N GLY A 46 0.70 2.83 -11.61
CA GLY A 46 0.85 1.60 -12.39
C GLY A 46 0.90 0.34 -11.53
N GLN A 47 1.99 -0.42 -11.64
CA GLN A 47 2.22 -1.67 -10.90
C GLN A 47 2.30 -1.47 -9.37
N ASP A 48 2.65 -0.27 -8.91
CA ASP A 48 2.76 0.04 -7.47
C ASP A 48 1.43 0.47 -6.85
N ALA A 49 0.37 0.68 -7.65
CA ALA A 49 -0.90 1.27 -7.20
C ALA A 49 -1.49 0.54 -5.97
N GLN A 50 -1.46 -0.79 -5.97
CA GLN A 50 -1.97 -1.58 -4.85
C GLN A 50 -1.18 -1.36 -3.56
N GLY A 51 0.15 -1.30 -3.67
CA GLY A 51 1.02 -1.04 -2.52
C GLY A 51 0.82 0.37 -1.99
N VAL A 52 0.77 1.36 -2.88
CA VAL A 52 0.59 2.77 -2.53
C VAL A 52 -0.78 3.01 -1.89
N TYR A 53 -1.83 2.40 -2.44
CA TYR A 53 -3.16 2.45 -1.83
C TYR A 53 -3.16 1.91 -0.40
N ALA A 54 -2.53 0.76 -0.15
CA ALA A 54 -2.44 0.21 1.20
C ALA A 54 -1.71 1.17 2.17
N ALA A 55 -0.58 1.75 1.74
CA ALA A 55 0.17 2.71 2.56
C ALA A 55 -0.65 3.98 2.85
N PHE A 56 -1.35 4.52 1.85
CA PHE A 56 -2.21 5.70 2.01
C PHE A 56 -3.39 5.39 2.92
N PHE A 57 -3.98 4.20 2.80
CA PHE A 57 -5.08 3.76 3.65
C PHE A 57 -4.64 3.62 5.11
N ASP A 58 -3.47 3.03 5.40
CA ASP A 58 -2.96 2.91 6.77
C ASP A 58 -2.71 4.29 7.40
N ALA A 59 -2.06 5.20 6.67
CA ALA A 59 -1.86 6.59 7.11
C ALA A 59 -3.19 7.33 7.28
N TYR A 60 -4.16 7.08 6.41
CA TYR A 60 -5.50 7.66 6.48
C TYR A 60 -6.25 7.22 7.74
N VAL A 61 -6.16 5.95 8.14
CA VAL A 61 -6.76 5.46 9.38
C VAL A 61 -6.16 6.19 10.59
N ALA A 62 -4.83 6.38 10.61
CA ALA A 62 -4.16 7.16 11.65
C ALA A 62 -4.62 8.63 11.68
N ASN A 63 -4.74 9.28 10.52
CA ASN A 63 -5.24 10.64 10.40
C ASN A 63 -6.70 10.76 10.88
N ARG A 64 -7.57 9.83 10.46
CA ARG A 64 -8.98 9.81 10.87
C ARG A 64 -9.14 9.63 12.40
N ARG A 65 -8.21 8.93 13.04
CA ARG A 65 -8.19 8.71 14.50
C ARG A 65 -7.36 9.76 15.27
N GLY A 66 -6.85 10.79 14.59
CA GLY A 66 -6.15 11.91 15.21
C GLY A 66 -4.70 11.66 15.61
N ALA A 67 -4.08 10.54 15.22
CA ALA A 67 -2.67 10.25 15.51
C ALA A 67 -1.69 10.75 14.44
N LEU A 68 -2.21 11.17 13.28
CA LEU A 68 -1.45 11.80 12.21
C LEU A 68 -2.17 13.10 11.85
N SER A 69 -1.46 14.22 11.78
CA SER A 69 -2.10 15.47 11.37
C SER A 69 -2.47 15.44 9.88
N LYS A 70 -3.43 16.27 9.48
CA LYS A 70 -3.81 16.40 8.07
C LYS A 70 -2.63 16.87 7.20
N GLU A 71 -1.81 17.76 7.74
CA GLU A 71 -0.60 18.27 7.09
C GLU A 71 0.41 17.15 6.87
N ASP A 72 0.73 16.38 7.92
CA ASP A 72 1.68 15.26 7.82
C ASP A 72 1.18 14.16 6.88
N PHE A 73 -0.13 13.90 6.87
CA PHE A 73 -0.75 12.97 5.93
C PHE A 73 -0.56 13.43 4.47
N CYS A 74 -0.75 14.72 4.19
CA CYS A 74 -0.56 15.25 2.84
C CYS A 74 0.91 15.34 2.44
N ALA A 75 1.81 15.68 3.37
CA ALA A 75 3.24 15.62 3.15
C ALA A 75 3.72 14.20 2.83
N PHE A 76 3.17 13.19 3.50
CA PHE A 76 3.44 11.77 3.23
C PHE A 76 3.02 11.37 1.81
N GLN A 77 1.81 11.74 1.36
CA GLN A 77 1.38 11.46 -0.01
C GLN A 77 2.27 12.17 -1.05
N ALA A 78 2.59 13.45 -0.81
CA ALA A 78 3.42 14.23 -1.71
C ALA A 78 4.84 13.64 -1.86
N ALA A 79 5.47 13.21 -0.77
CA ALA A 79 6.79 12.57 -0.82
C ALA A 79 6.79 11.28 -1.65
N ILE A 80 5.75 10.45 -1.51
CA ILE A 80 5.58 9.23 -2.29
C ILE A 80 5.34 9.56 -3.78
N ALA A 81 4.46 10.51 -4.08
CA ALA A 81 4.22 10.96 -5.45
C ALA A 81 5.50 11.48 -6.13
N GLN A 82 6.25 12.33 -5.44
CA GLN A 82 7.51 12.90 -5.93
C GLN A 82 8.55 11.80 -6.23
N ARG A 83 8.74 10.87 -5.29
CA ARG A 83 9.72 9.78 -5.45
C ARG A 83 9.31 8.78 -6.52
N HIS A 84 8.02 8.50 -6.64
CA HIS A 84 7.50 7.62 -7.69
C HIS A 84 7.74 8.22 -9.09
N ALA A 85 7.53 9.53 -9.25
CA ALA A 85 7.78 10.21 -10.52
C ALA A 85 9.25 10.15 -10.96
N SER A 86 10.20 10.22 -10.03
CA SER A 86 11.63 10.18 -10.35
C SER A 86 12.22 8.77 -10.45
N GLU A 87 11.78 7.86 -9.59
CA GLU A 87 12.42 6.55 -9.41
C GLU A 87 11.47 5.38 -9.73
N GLY A 88 10.19 5.53 -9.38
CA GLY A 88 9.20 4.48 -9.52
C GLY A 88 8.90 4.12 -10.98
N ALA A 89 8.77 5.13 -11.83
CA ALA A 89 8.51 4.95 -13.27
C ALA A 89 9.77 4.63 -14.10
N SER A 90 10.95 4.52 -13.48
CA SER A 90 12.21 4.29 -14.19
C SER A 90 12.31 2.86 -14.73
N ALA A 91 12.83 2.73 -15.96
CA ALA A 91 13.19 1.44 -16.56
C ALA A 91 14.58 0.94 -16.13
N ASP A 92 15.39 1.79 -15.47
CA ASP A 92 16.68 1.40 -14.91
C ASP A 92 16.47 0.60 -13.61
N PRO A 93 16.94 -0.66 -13.53
CA PRO A 93 16.78 -1.50 -12.34
C PRO A 93 17.39 -0.90 -11.07
N GLN A 94 18.50 -0.17 -11.17
CA GLN A 94 19.17 0.43 -10.01
C GLN A 94 18.34 1.58 -9.45
N VAL A 95 17.86 2.46 -10.32
CA VAL A 95 16.96 3.57 -9.93
C VAL A 95 15.65 3.01 -9.39
N ARG A 96 15.12 1.95 -10.01
CA ARG A 96 13.89 1.31 -9.56
C ARG A 96 14.03 0.67 -8.18
N ASN A 97 15.20 0.09 -7.86
CA ASN A 97 15.49 -0.43 -6.53
C ASN A 97 15.51 0.67 -5.45
N GLN A 98 15.97 1.88 -5.77
CA GLN A 98 15.92 3.02 -4.83
C GLN A 98 14.49 3.36 -4.42
N TRP A 99 13.56 3.35 -5.38
CA TRP A 99 12.14 3.50 -5.06
C TRP A 99 11.64 2.36 -4.15
N VAL A 100 12.00 1.11 -4.45
CA VAL A 100 11.53 -0.05 -3.66
C VAL A 100 11.99 0.07 -2.21
N GLU A 101 13.26 0.38 -1.97
CA GLU A 101 13.81 0.59 -0.63
C GLU A 101 13.10 1.73 0.11
N PHE A 102 12.96 2.88 -0.53
CA PHE A 102 12.23 4.03 0.02
C PHE A 102 10.79 3.66 0.37
N PHE A 103 10.09 3.00 -0.56
CA PHE A 103 8.67 2.72 -0.42
C PHE A 103 8.39 1.67 0.65
N ILE A 104 9.26 0.66 0.81
CA ILE A 104 9.19 -0.28 1.93
C ILE A 104 9.27 0.46 3.27
N ALA A 105 10.18 1.44 3.40
CA ALA A 105 10.28 2.26 4.61
C ALA A 105 9.01 3.10 4.85
N GLN A 106 8.42 3.67 3.80
CA GLN A 106 7.16 4.42 3.92
C GLN A 106 5.99 3.52 4.33
N ARG A 107 5.92 2.28 3.83
CA ARG A 107 4.91 1.30 4.24
C ARG A 107 5.04 0.96 5.72
N ALA A 108 6.25 0.70 6.19
CA ALA A 108 6.50 0.43 7.62
C ALA A 108 6.09 1.62 8.50
N LYS A 109 6.38 2.85 8.05
CA LYS A 109 5.97 4.09 8.73
C LYS A 109 4.45 4.26 8.80
N ALA A 110 3.73 4.04 7.69
CA ALA A 110 2.27 4.13 7.68
C ALA A 110 1.62 3.06 8.58
N LEU A 111 2.14 1.84 8.54
CA LEU A 111 1.66 0.74 9.37
C LEU A 111 1.89 1.02 10.86
N SER A 112 3.04 1.61 11.24
CA SER A 112 3.32 1.94 12.65
C SER A 112 2.37 3.00 13.20
N TRP A 113 2.01 4.01 12.39
CA TRP A 113 0.97 4.98 12.75
C TRP A 113 -0.39 4.33 12.93
N ARG A 114 -0.79 3.43 12.03
CA ARG A 114 -2.06 2.72 12.18
C ARG A 114 -2.06 1.83 13.41
N ALA A 115 -0.99 1.08 13.64
CA ALA A 115 -0.84 0.26 14.84
C ALA A 115 -0.91 1.10 16.12
N ALA A 116 -0.52 2.39 16.08
CA ALA A 116 -0.68 3.30 17.22
C ALA A 116 -2.14 3.46 17.68
N VAL A 117 -3.09 3.40 16.73
CA VAL A 117 -4.51 3.69 16.95
C VAL A 117 -5.45 2.50 16.73
N ASP A 118 -4.96 1.39 16.20
CA ASP A 118 -5.70 0.16 15.89
C ASP A 118 -5.07 -1.03 16.62
N PRO A 119 -5.58 -1.38 17.82
CA PRO A 119 -5.01 -2.46 18.64
C PRO A 119 -5.05 -3.84 17.97
N THR A 120 -5.93 -4.04 16.99
CA THR A 120 -6.08 -5.33 16.28
C THR A 120 -4.82 -5.70 15.48
N LEU A 121 -3.96 -4.73 15.18
CA LEU A 121 -2.67 -4.95 14.52
C LEU A 121 -1.52 -5.25 15.49
N ARG A 122 -1.74 -5.17 16.81
CA ARG A 122 -0.72 -5.41 17.84
C ARG A 122 -0.78 -6.83 18.43
N SER A 123 -1.91 -7.51 18.29
CA SER A 123 -2.11 -8.88 18.76
C SER A 123 -1.65 -9.86 17.67
N GLY A 124 -0.33 -10.07 17.59
CA GLY A 124 0.28 -11.21 16.91
C GLY A 124 0.37 -12.42 17.82
#